data_AF-A0A7H8T6B2-F1
#
_entry.id   AF-A0A7H8T6B2-F1
#
_cell.length_a   1.000
_cell.length_b   1.000
_cell.length_c   1.000
_cell.angle_alpha   90.00
_cell.angle_beta   90.00
_cell.angle_gamma   90.00
#
_symmetry.space_group_name_H-M   'P 1'
#
loop_
_entity.id
_entity.type
_entity.pdbx_description
1 polymer ?
#
loop_
_entity_poly.entity_id
_entity_poly.type
_entity_poly.pdbx_seq_one_letter_code
_entity_poly.pdbx_strand_id
1 'polypeptide(L)' 'MPFTAGEVRWDRMCAPGTDGHWRAWITVHVDAGALRLLGLHPEQPASVVNGPSPPGWWHAAGERYARPGPGGQPRA' A
#
# COMPACT_ATOMS: atom_id res chain seq x y z
N MET A 1 -12.30 -1.72 -15.17
CA MET A 1 -11.05 -1.71 -14.38
C MET A 1 -10.21 -0.54 -14.88
N PRO A 2 -9.79 0.41 -14.03
CA PRO A 2 -9.07 1.62 -14.45
C PRO A 2 -7.57 1.39 -14.73
N PHE A 3 -7.08 0.16 -14.58
CA PHE A 3 -5.69 -0.21 -14.78
C PHE A 3 -5.55 -1.20 -15.93
N THR A 4 -4.51 -1.03 -16.73
CA THR A 4 -4.12 -1.97 -17.78
C THR A 4 -3.23 -3.09 -17.23
N ALA A 5 -3.00 -4.12 -18.04
CA ALA A 5 -2.15 -5.24 -17.64
C ALA A 5 -0.70 -4.75 -17.38
N GLY A 6 -0.20 -4.99 -16.16
CA GLY A 6 1.14 -4.58 -15.73
C GLY A 6 1.20 -3.29 -14.92
N GLU A 7 0.16 -2.46 -14.96
CA GLU A 7 0.07 -1.24 -14.12
C GLU A 7 -0.25 -1.54 -12.66
N VAL A 8 -0.84 -2.71 -12.40
CA VAL A 8 -1.08 -3.23 -11.05
C VAL A 8 -0.55 -4.65 -10.96
N ARG A 9 0.23 -4.90 -9.91
CA ARG A 9 0.75 -6.22 -9.55
C ARG A 9 0.47 -6.48 -8.09
N TRP A 10 0.07 -7.69 -7.73
CA TRP A 10 0.00 -8.12 -6.35
C TRP A 10 0.98 -9.26 -6.07
N ASP A 11 1.72 -9.15 -4.98
CA ASP A 11 2.47 -10.26 -4.41
C ASP A 11 1.71 -10.80 -3.22
N ARG A 12 1.73 -12.13 -3.04
CA ARG A 12 1.17 -12.78 -1.86
C ARG A 12 2.26 -13.52 -1.10
N MET A 13 2.29 -13.31 0.21
CA MET A 13 3.13 -14.05 1.13
C MET A 13 2.26 -14.69 2.21
N CYS A 14 2.53 -15.94 2.53
CA CYS A 14 1.97 -16.62 3.69
C CYS A 14 3.16 -17.07 4.56
N ALA A 15 3.17 -16.71 5.84
CA ALA A 15 4.20 -17.16 6.77
C ALA A 15 3.66 -17.21 8.21
N PRO A 16 4.24 -18.04 9.09
CA PRO A 16 3.98 -17.96 10.52
C PRO A 16 4.40 -16.59 11.07
N GLY A 17 3.54 -15.98 11.88
CA GLY A 17 3.85 -14.78 12.64
C GLY A 17 4.78 -15.08 13.81
N THR A 18 5.25 -14.02 14.49
CA THR A 18 6.05 -14.14 15.73
C THR A 18 5.30 -14.81 16.87
N ASP A 19 3.97 -14.90 16.76
CA ASP A 19 3.05 -15.58 17.66
C ASP A 19 2.78 -17.05 17.26
N GLY A 20 3.43 -17.56 16.21
CA GLY A 20 3.25 -18.92 15.70
C GLY A 20 1.97 -19.11 14.86
N HIS A 21 1.10 -18.10 14.77
CA HIS A 21 -0.10 -18.17 13.94
C HIS A 21 0.22 -17.89 12.48
N TRP A 22 -0.31 -18.70 11.56
CA TRP A 22 -0.19 -18.42 10.13
C TRP A 22 -0.86 -17.10 9.78
N ARG A 23 -0.11 -16.23 9.08
CA ARG A 23 -0.58 -14.95 8.58
C ARG A 23 -0.38 -14.92 7.07
N ALA A 24 -1.22 -14.13 6.40
CA ALA A 24 -1.13 -13.88 4.98
C ALA A 24 -1.11 -12.37 4.74
N TRP A 25 -0.30 -11.96 3.77
CA TRP A 25 -0.18 -10.57 3.33
C TRP A 25 -0.30 -10.52 1.82
N ILE A 26 -0.88 -9.43 1.32
CA ILE A 26 -0.87 -9.06 -0.08
C ILE A 26 -0.22 -7.69 -0.19
N THR A 27 0.82 -7.58 -1.00
CA THR A 27 1.43 -6.30 -1.35
C THR A 27 0.93 -5.92 -2.73
N VAL A 28 0.22 -4.79 -2.84
CA VAL A 28 -0.25 -4.26 -4.11
C VAL A 28 0.72 -3.17 -4.57
N HIS A 29 1.34 -3.40 -5.71
CA HIS A 29 2.16 -2.42 -6.41
C HIS A 29 1.32 -1.79 -7.53
N VAL A 30 1.34 -0.47 -7.60
CA VAL A 30 0.69 0.30 -8.66
C VAL A 30 1.75 1.18 -9.29
N ASP A 31 1.82 1.20 -10.62
CA ASP A 31 2.63 2.17 -11.33
C ASP A 31 2.19 3.60 -10.98
N ALA A 32 3.14 4.47 -10.68
CA ALA A 32 2.82 5.82 -10.25
C ALA A 32 2.03 6.59 -11.32
N GLY A 33 2.38 6.44 -12.60
CA GLY A 33 1.67 7.06 -13.72
C GLY A 33 0.22 6.60 -13.83
N ALA A 34 -0.05 5.33 -13.57
CA ALA A 34 -1.40 4.76 -13.60
C ALA A 34 -2.34 5.38 -12.55
N LEU A 35 -1.81 5.93 -11.46
CA LEU A 35 -2.61 6.67 -10.46
C LEU A 35 -3.24 7.95 -11.02
N ARG A 36 -2.77 8.45 -12.17
CA ARG A 36 -3.36 9.65 -12.81
C ARG A 36 -4.83 9.47 -13.16
N LEU A 37 -5.22 8.26 -13.55
CA LEU A 37 -6.60 7.93 -13.91
C LEU A 37 -7.55 8.02 -12.71
N LEU A 38 -7.00 7.95 -11.49
CA LEU A 38 -7.74 8.08 -10.24
C LEU A 38 -7.64 9.46 -9.61
N GLY A 39 -6.88 10.40 -10.20
CA GLY A 39 -6.58 11.68 -9.57
C GLY A 39 -5.57 11.59 -8.42
N LEU A 40 -4.92 10.43 -8.23
CA LEU A 40 -4.06 10.12 -7.09
C LEU A 40 -2.56 10.28 -7.38
N HIS A 41 -2.20 10.76 -8.58
CA HIS A 41 -0.80 11.06 -8.90
C HIS A 41 -0.32 12.28 -8.11
N PRO A 42 0.92 12.32 -7.58
CA PRO A 42 1.43 13.42 -6.76
C PRO A 42 1.34 14.83 -7.37
N GLU A 43 1.29 14.90 -8.71
CA GLU A 43 1.13 16.16 -9.46
C GLU A 43 -0.34 16.60 -9.66
N GLN A 44 -1.33 15.81 -9.21
CA GLN A 44 -2.74 16.14 -9.36
C GLN A 44 -3.28 16.75 -8.06
N PRO A 45 -4.11 17.81 -8.12
CA PRO A 45 -4.65 18.46 -6.93
C PRO A 45 -5.44 17.52 -6.00
N ALA A 46 -6.12 16.51 -6.57
CA ALA A 46 -6.91 15.55 -5.81
C ALA A 46 -6.07 14.57 -4.98
N SER A 47 -4.76 14.46 -5.21
CA SER A 47 -3.87 13.65 -4.38
C SER A 47 -3.50 14.35 -3.06
N VAL A 48 -3.78 15.65 -2.93
CA VAL A 48 -3.45 16.42 -1.73
C VAL A 48 -4.48 16.12 -0.64
N VAL A 49 -4.00 15.62 0.50
CA VAL A 49 -4.83 15.44 1.69
C VAL A 49 -5.02 16.82 2.35
N ASN A 50 -6.12 17.49 2.02
CA ASN A 50 -6.48 18.82 2.54
C ASN A 50 -7.66 18.81 3.54
N GLY A 51 -8.15 17.62 3.88
CA GLY A 51 -9.16 17.43 4.93
C GLY A 51 -8.55 17.35 6.33
N PRO A 52 -9.38 17.33 7.39
CA PRO A 52 -8.89 17.03 8.73
C PRO A 52 -8.19 15.67 8.73
N SER A 53 -7.07 15.57 9.43
CA SER A 53 -6.39 14.29 9.59
C SER A 53 -7.38 13.25 10.14
N PRO A 54 -7.37 12.01 9.60
CA PRO A 54 -8.12 10.92 10.18
C PRO A 54 -7.84 10.76 11.69
N PRO A 55 -8.74 10.12 12.45
CA PRO A 55 -8.50 9.85 13.86
C PRO A 55 -7.13 9.22 14.10
N GLY A 56 -6.46 9.57 15.21
CA GLY A 56 -5.08 9.13 15.46
C GLY A 56 -4.86 7.61 15.43
N TRP A 57 -5.89 6.81 15.75
CA TRP A 57 -5.82 5.35 15.62
C TRP A 57 -5.64 4.88 14.17
N TRP A 58 -6.15 5.64 13.19
CA TRP A 58 -6.04 5.33 11.77
C TRP A 58 -4.59 5.53 11.29
N HIS A 59 -3.95 6.63 11.68
CA HIS A 59 -2.53 6.84 11.42
C HIS A 59 -1.66 5.76 12.06
N ALA A 60 -1.90 5.45 13.34
CA ALA A 60 -1.18 4.39 14.05
C ALA A 60 -1.37 3.00 13.40
N ALA A 61 -2.54 2.72 12.83
CA ALA A 61 -2.78 1.51 12.06
C ALA A 61 -2.01 1.52 10.74
N GLY A 62 -2.04 2.63 9.99
CA GLY A 62 -1.30 2.80 8.74
C GLY A 62 0.21 2.61 8.93
N GLU A 63 0.81 3.23 9.94
CA GLU A 63 2.22 3.04 10.28
C GLU A 63 2.56 1.59 10.62
N ARG A 64 1.66 0.88 11.33
CA ARG A 64 1.85 -0.53 11.65
C ARG A 64 1.87 -1.40 10.39
N TYR A 65 1.06 -1.08 9.39
CA TYR A 65 1.01 -1.82 8.11
C TYR A 65 2.14 -1.43 7.15
N ALA A 66 2.62 -0.19 7.21
CA ALA A 66 3.74 0.29 6.39
C ALA A 66 5.09 -0.25 6.84
N ARG A 67 5.19 -0.78 8.07
CA ARG A 67 6.39 -1.48 8.53
C ARG A 67 6.61 -2.71 7.64
N PRO A 68 7.81 -2.87 7.05
CA PRO A 68 8.12 -4.05 6.26
C PRO A 68 7.86 -5.32 7.07
N GLY A 69 7.07 -6.24 6.50
CA GLY A 69 7.05 -7.60 6.99
C GLY A 69 8.42 -8.27 6.75
N PRO A 70 8.71 -9.41 7.38
CA PRO A 70 10.01 -10.10 7.26
C PRO A 70 10.41 -10.51 5.82
N GLY A 71 9.54 -10.36 4.82
CA GLY A 71 9.85 -10.58 3.40
C GLY A 71 9.88 -9.31 2.53
N GLY A 72 9.66 -8.12 3.09
CA GLY A 72 9.63 -6.85 2.35
C GLY A 72 11.01 -6.20 2.27
N GLN A 73 11.97 -6.82 1.59
CA GLN A 73 13.25 -6.17 1.32
C GLN A 73 13.03 -5.04 0.29
N PRO A 74 13.45 -3.79 0.55
CA PRO A 74 13.50 -2.77 -0.49
C PRO A 74 14.44 -3.24 -1.59
N ARG A 75 13.95 -3.27 -2.83
CA ARG A 75 14.83 -3.38 -4.00
C ARG A 75 15.57 -2.06 -4.15
N ALA A 76 16.90 -2.16 -4.15
CA ALA A 76 17.83 -1.07 -4.48
C ALA A 76 17.61 -0.58 -5.92
#